data_AF-A0A5M6C2P1-F1
#
_entry.id   AF-A0A5M6C2P1-F1
#
_cell.length_a   1.000
_cell.length_b   1.000
_cell.length_c   1.000
_cell.angle_alpha   90.00
_cell.angle_beta   90.00
_cell.angle_gamma   90.00
#
_symmetry.space_group_name_H-M   'P 1'
#
loop_
_entity.id
_entity.type
_entity.pdbx_description
1 polymer ?
#
loop_
_entity_poly.entity_id
_entity_poly.type
_entity_poly.pdbx_seq_one_letter_code
_entity_poly.pdbx_strand_id
1 'polypeptide(L)'
;MSLNRNSLRLFALPRTLPSTQPSLPRSFHSSIFRNRPTSTSGGTSGAGHHVTHTTSHPSHLHAHPRPPSPKKPSAHAVWYREIVPAMLPIFLISTTLFLSLSLLRTYLSHSKSLSEAETRIAELEDKLAKYRIERRRARLREKRERERILPLVVEKVLQKVGVVGGEEEESVVEEREREEERKRAMARLL
;
A
#
# COMPACT_ATOMS: atom_id res chain seq x y z
N MET A 1 40.52 44.87 -0.35
CA MET A 1 39.40 44.78 -1.31
C MET A 1 38.76 43.40 -1.17
N SER A 2 37.62 43.33 -0.49
CA SER A 2 36.92 42.08 -0.15
C SER A 2 35.79 41.86 -1.15
N LEU A 3 35.85 40.78 -1.93
CA LEU A 3 34.77 40.40 -2.83
C LEU A 3 33.98 39.22 -2.26
N ASN A 4 32.69 39.50 -2.22
CA ASN A 4 31.58 38.84 -1.56
C ASN A 4 31.32 37.41 -2.08
N ARG A 5 31.13 36.45 -1.18
CA ARG A 5 30.94 35.00 -1.45
C ARG A 5 29.48 34.53 -1.33
N ASN A 6 28.50 35.44 -1.35
CA ASN A 6 27.10 35.10 -1.09
C ASN A 6 26.23 35.22 -2.34
N SER A 7 26.17 34.18 -3.18
CA SER A 7 25.07 34.05 -4.16
C SER A 7 24.93 32.64 -4.75
N LEU A 8 24.71 31.61 -3.93
CA LEU A 8 24.27 30.30 -4.42
C LEU A 8 23.47 29.54 -3.34
N ARG A 9 22.27 30.00 -2.99
CA ARG A 9 21.24 29.16 -2.35
C ARG A 9 19.84 29.65 -2.72
N LEU A 10 19.42 29.38 -3.96
CA LEU A 10 18.01 29.39 -4.35
C LEU A 10 17.67 28.00 -4.90
N PHE A 11 16.51 27.50 -4.49
CA PHE A 11 15.90 26.19 -4.79
C PHE A 11 16.26 25.00 -3.89
N ALA A 12 16.05 25.18 -2.58
CA ALA A 12 15.62 24.06 -1.73
C ALA A 12 14.08 24.01 -1.75
N LEU A 13 13.52 23.14 -2.59
CA LEU A 13 12.09 22.80 -2.59
C LEU A 13 11.78 21.96 -1.34
N PRO A 14 10.76 22.30 -0.53
CA PRO A 14 10.26 21.40 0.50
C PRO A 14 9.47 20.27 -0.17
N ARG A 15 10.11 19.10 -0.34
CA ARG A 15 9.41 17.85 -0.68
C ARG A 15 9.06 17.13 0.63
N THR A 16 7.99 17.57 1.29
CA THR A 16 7.25 16.72 2.21
C THR A 16 6.01 16.25 1.47
N LEU A 17 6.08 15.04 0.93
CA LEU A 17 4.91 14.34 0.41
C LEU A 17 3.93 14.12 1.58
N PRO A 18 2.63 14.39 1.42
CA PRO A 18 1.64 13.88 2.35
C PRO A 18 1.64 12.35 2.21
N SER A 19 2.24 11.67 3.17
CA SER A 19 2.06 10.25 3.39
C SER A 19 0.60 10.04 3.79
N THR A 20 -0.25 9.81 2.80
CA THR A 20 -1.58 9.22 3.03
C THR A 20 -1.34 7.78 3.45
N GLN A 21 -1.06 7.57 4.74
CA GLN A 21 -1.22 6.25 5.32
C GLN A 21 -2.70 5.87 5.18
N PRO A 22 -3.05 4.75 4.53
CA PRO A 22 -4.33 4.14 4.75
C PRO A 22 -4.37 3.70 6.22
N SER A 23 -5.17 4.39 7.03
CA SER A 23 -5.50 3.94 8.37
C SER A 23 -6.08 2.52 8.26
N LEU A 24 -5.33 1.56 8.76
CA LEU A 24 -5.80 0.19 8.93
C LEU A 24 -7.14 0.23 9.69
N PRO A 25 -8.12 -0.61 9.31
CA PRO A 25 -9.38 -0.68 10.03
C PRO A 25 -9.09 -1.07 11.48
N ARG A 26 -9.42 -0.13 12.35
CA ARG A 26 -9.56 -0.25 13.79
C ARG A 26 -10.14 -1.63 14.12
N SER A 27 -9.38 -2.44 14.85
CA SER A 27 -9.86 -3.71 15.39
C SER A 27 -11.16 -3.46 16.16
N PHE A 28 -12.26 -4.00 15.64
CA PHE A 28 -13.48 -4.16 16.41
C PHE A 28 -13.19 -5.22 17.48
N HIS A 29 -12.69 -4.80 18.63
CA HIS A 29 -12.84 -5.57 19.86
C HIS A 29 -14.34 -5.60 20.15
N SER A 30 -15.00 -6.65 19.67
CA SER A 30 -16.33 -7.02 20.11
C SER A 30 -16.28 -7.23 21.62
N SER A 31 -16.83 -6.27 22.34
CA SER A 31 -17.21 -6.36 23.72
C SER A 31 -18.11 -7.58 23.91
N ILE A 32 -17.53 -8.69 24.39
CA ILE A 32 -18.34 -9.76 24.96
C ILE A 32 -18.76 -9.26 26.34
N PHE A 33 -19.96 -8.68 26.36
CA PHE A 33 -20.77 -8.43 27.54
C PHE A 33 -20.88 -9.72 28.35
N ARG A 34 -20.12 -9.82 29.44
CA ARG A 34 -20.34 -10.85 30.46
C ARG A 34 -21.46 -10.36 31.37
N ASN A 35 -22.70 -10.52 30.91
CA ASN A 35 -23.87 -10.29 31.73
C ASN A 35 -23.89 -11.30 32.88
N ARG A 36 -23.73 -10.76 34.08
CA ARG A 36 -24.11 -11.34 35.36
C ARG A 36 -25.63 -11.49 35.41
N PRO A 37 -26.15 -12.65 35.85
CA PRO A 37 -27.39 -12.65 36.61
C PRO A 37 -27.13 -13.07 38.06
N THR A 38 -27.58 -12.17 38.93
CA THR A 38 -27.87 -12.35 40.35
C THR A 38 -29.29 -12.90 40.51
N SER A 39 -29.43 -13.98 41.28
CA SER A 39 -30.64 -14.37 42.04
C SER A 39 -30.23 -15.54 42.95
N THR A 40 -30.16 -15.46 44.29
CA THR A 40 -31.27 -15.46 45.30
C THR A 40 -32.31 -16.53 44.96
N SER A 41 -32.69 -17.52 45.79
CA SER A 41 -32.81 -17.64 47.25
C SER A 41 -33.28 -19.07 47.63
N GLY A 42 -33.07 -19.49 48.89
CA GLY A 42 -33.86 -20.51 49.62
C GLY A 42 -33.41 -21.96 49.44
N GLY A 43 -32.88 -22.66 50.45
CA GLY A 43 -33.63 -23.30 51.55
C GLY A 43 -34.09 -24.70 51.08
N THR A 44 -33.80 -25.85 51.68
CA THR A 44 -33.82 -26.21 53.10
C THR A 44 -33.19 -27.62 53.29
N SER A 45 -32.59 -27.84 54.46
CA SER A 45 -32.68 -29.02 55.34
C SER A 45 -32.58 -30.46 54.80
N GLY A 46 -31.63 -31.21 55.37
CA GLY A 46 -31.61 -32.68 55.41
C GLY A 46 -30.17 -33.21 55.43
N ALA A 47 -29.41 -33.10 56.52
CA ALA A 47 -29.43 -34.01 57.69
C ALA A 47 -29.61 -35.49 57.29
N GLY A 48 -28.56 -36.31 57.39
CA GLY A 48 -28.73 -37.76 57.22
C GLY A 48 -27.49 -38.60 56.96
N HIS A 49 -26.61 -38.71 57.95
CA HIS A 49 -25.81 -39.90 58.30
C HIS A 49 -25.06 -40.69 57.20
N HIS A 50 -23.74 -40.48 57.14
CA HIS A 50 -22.81 -41.53 56.73
C HIS A 50 -22.77 -42.56 57.88
N VAL A 51 -23.23 -43.78 57.63
CA VAL A 51 -22.97 -44.91 58.52
C VAL A 51 -22.07 -45.86 57.76
N THR A 52 -20.80 -45.86 58.16
CA THR A 52 -19.82 -46.86 57.79
C THR A 52 -20.14 -48.14 58.54
N HIS A 53 -20.72 -49.14 57.87
CA HIS A 53 -20.69 -50.51 58.35
C HIS A 53 -19.65 -51.30 57.57
N THR A 54 -18.60 -51.64 58.30
CA THR A 54 -17.61 -52.66 57.98
C THR A 54 -18.21 -54.05 58.19
N THR A 55 -17.59 -55.03 57.55
CA THR A 55 -17.49 -56.43 58.02
C THR A 55 -18.74 -57.30 57.87
N SER A 56 -18.77 -58.11 56.81
CA SER A 56 -18.66 -59.59 56.85
C SER A 56 -19.32 -60.23 55.62
N HIS A 57 -18.60 -61.16 54.99
CA HIS A 57 -19.06 -62.01 53.90
C HIS A 57 -20.17 -62.98 54.38
N PRO A 58 -21.03 -63.47 53.48
CA PRO A 58 -20.80 -64.86 53.04
C PRO A 58 -21.14 -65.14 51.56
N SER A 59 -20.32 -66.02 50.97
CA SER A 59 -20.64 -67.05 49.97
C SER A 59 -21.65 -66.76 48.85
N HIS A 60 -21.10 -66.41 47.69
CA HIS A 60 -21.32 -67.04 46.37
C HIS A 60 -22.55 -67.97 46.20
N LEU A 61 -23.62 -67.43 45.63
CA LEU A 61 -24.52 -68.17 44.74
C LEU A 61 -24.64 -67.33 43.46
N HIS A 62 -24.34 -67.95 42.32
CA HIS A 62 -24.46 -67.36 40.98
C HIS A 62 -25.92 -66.93 40.71
N ALA A 63 -26.26 -65.70 41.09
CA ALA A 63 -27.45 -65.03 40.61
C ALA A 63 -27.11 -64.45 39.23
N HIS A 64 -27.78 -64.96 38.19
CA HIS A 64 -27.74 -64.34 36.87
C HIS A 64 -28.02 -62.84 36.99
N PRO A 65 -27.23 -61.96 36.33
CA PRO A 65 -27.49 -60.53 36.37
C PRO A 65 -28.88 -60.29 35.79
N ARG A 66 -29.85 -60.03 36.67
CA ARG A 66 -31.20 -59.66 36.30
C ARG A 66 -31.06 -58.44 35.37
N PRO A 67 -31.60 -58.49 34.14
CA PRO A 67 -31.49 -57.36 33.23
C PRO A 67 -32.00 -56.12 33.96
N PRO A 68 -31.25 -55.01 33.96
CA PRO A 68 -31.66 -53.80 34.66
C PRO A 68 -33.05 -53.43 34.17
N SER A 69 -34.02 -53.35 35.09
CA SER A 69 -35.38 -52.95 34.76
C SER A 69 -35.33 -51.58 34.08
N PRO A 70 -36.10 -51.36 33.00
CA PRO A 70 -36.06 -50.11 32.25
C PRO A 70 -36.45 -48.97 33.20
N LYS A 71 -35.46 -48.17 33.59
CA LYS A 71 -35.69 -46.95 34.37
C LYS A 71 -36.58 -46.05 33.50
N LYS A 72 -37.73 -45.64 34.05
CA LYS A 72 -38.67 -44.75 33.36
C LYS A 72 -37.87 -43.52 32.89
N PRO A 73 -37.91 -43.16 31.60
CA PRO A 73 -37.17 -42.01 31.11
C PRO A 73 -37.62 -40.76 31.85
N SER A 74 -36.68 -39.91 32.26
CA SER A 74 -37.03 -38.63 32.88
C SER A 74 -37.80 -37.77 31.88
N ALA A 75 -38.70 -36.91 32.35
CA ALA A 75 -39.47 -36.02 31.49
C ALA A 75 -38.57 -35.18 30.56
N HIS A 76 -37.38 -34.79 31.03
CA HIS A 76 -36.38 -34.10 30.21
C HIS A 76 -35.83 -34.98 29.08
N ALA A 77 -35.61 -36.28 29.31
CA ALA A 77 -35.13 -37.20 28.27
C ALA A 77 -36.17 -37.38 27.16
N VAL A 78 -37.46 -37.41 27.51
CA VAL A 78 -38.56 -37.45 26.53
C VAL A 78 -38.59 -36.16 25.71
N TRP A 79 -38.46 -35.00 26.37
CA TRP A 79 -38.38 -33.69 25.72
C TRP A 79 -37.26 -33.60 24.68
N TYR A 80 -36.04 -34.05 25.01
CA TYR A 80 -34.93 -34.06 24.06
C TYR A 80 -35.16 -35.01 22.88
N ARG A 81 -35.81 -36.17 23.10
CA ARG A 81 -36.08 -37.14 22.02
C ARG A 81 -37.10 -36.62 21.02
N GLU A 82 -38.08 -35.85 21.48
CA GLU A 82 -39.20 -35.42 20.63
C GLU A 82 -38.93 -34.06 19.97
N ILE A 83 -38.38 -33.09 20.71
CA ILE A 83 -38.36 -31.70 20.26
C ILE A 83 -37.06 -31.35 19.53
N VAL A 84 -35.91 -31.87 19.96
CA VAL A 84 -34.62 -31.52 19.33
C VAL A 84 -34.54 -32.00 17.87
N PRO A 85 -34.94 -33.23 17.51
CA PRO A 85 -34.93 -33.67 16.11
C PRO A 85 -35.84 -32.83 15.22
N ALA A 86 -36.96 -32.32 15.75
CA ALA A 86 -37.87 -31.45 15.02
C ALA A 86 -37.29 -30.04 14.77
N MET A 87 -36.47 -29.51 15.69
CA MET A 87 -35.83 -28.20 15.54
C MET A 87 -34.56 -28.22 14.69
N LEU A 88 -33.81 -29.33 14.71
CA LEU A 88 -32.54 -29.49 13.99
C LEU A 88 -32.60 -29.04 12.51
N PRO A 89 -33.57 -29.46 11.67
CA PRO A 89 -33.60 -29.07 10.27
C PRO A 89 -33.77 -27.57 10.09
N ILE A 90 -34.56 -26.91 10.93
CA ILE A 90 -34.80 -25.46 10.86
C ILE A 90 -33.49 -24.72 11.18
N PHE A 91 -32.76 -25.15 12.21
CA PHE A 91 -31.45 -24.59 12.55
C PHE A 91 -30.42 -24.81 11.45
N LEU A 92 -30.38 -26.00 10.84
CA LEU A 92 -29.46 -26.30 9.74
C LEU A 92 -29.75 -25.41 8.52
N ILE A 93 -31.03 -25.24 8.16
CA ILE A 93 -31.42 -24.38 7.03
C ILE A 93 -31.06 -22.92 7.35
N SER A 94 -31.37 -22.43 8.55
CA SER A 94 -31.07 -21.06 8.97
C SER A 94 -29.57 -20.77 8.96
N THR A 95 -28.76 -21.67 9.55
CA THR A 95 -27.29 -21.52 9.56
C THR A 95 -26.71 -21.62 8.16
N THR A 96 -27.19 -22.53 7.32
CA THR A 96 -26.76 -22.65 5.92
C THR A 96 -27.09 -21.39 5.12
N LEU A 97 -28.32 -20.87 5.24
CA LEU A 97 -28.73 -19.63 4.58
C LEU A 97 -27.90 -18.44 5.08
N PHE A 98 -27.74 -18.31 6.39
CA PHE A 98 -26.95 -17.24 6.99
C PHE A 98 -25.48 -17.28 6.53
N LEU A 99 -24.87 -18.46 6.51
CA LEU A 99 -23.50 -18.66 6.01
C LEU A 99 -23.42 -18.34 4.52
N SER A 100 -24.33 -18.87 3.71
CA SER A 100 -24.35 -18.63 2.26
C SER A 100 -24.44 -17.14 1.93
N LEU A 101 -25.31 -16.41 2.62
CA LEU A 101 -25.48 -14.97 2.43
C LEU A 101 -24.27 -14.17 2.95
N SER A 102 -23.67 -14.59 4.07
CA SER A 102 -22.46 -13.98 4.64
C SER A 102 -21.24 -14.15 3.73
N LEU A 103 -21.09 -15.34 3.13
CA LEU A 103 -20.05 -15.61 2.13
C LEU A 103 -20.29 -14.79 0.87
N LEU A 104 -21.53 -14.75 0.37
CA LEU A 104 -21.88 -13.97 -0.82
C LEU A 104 -21.60 -12.48 -0.62
N ARG A 105 -21.96 -11.92 0.55
CA ARG A 105 -21.64 -10.53 0.91
C ARG A 105 -20.14 -10.27 0.89
N THR A 106 -19.35 -11.17 1.47
CA THR A 106 -17.88 -11.06 1.49
C THR A 106 -17.31 -11.12 0.08
N TYR A 107 -17.78 -12.06 -0.74
CA TYR A 107 -17.37 -12.23 -2.13
C TYR A 107 -17.68 -11.00 -2.98
N LEU A 108 -18.91 -10.47 -2.89
CA LEU A 108 -19.31 -9.28 -3.63
C LEU A 108 -18.52 -8.04 -3.18
N SER A 109 -18.27 -7.90 -1.87
CA SER A 109 -17.44 -6.81 -1.35
C SER A 109 -16.01 -6.89 -1.89
N HIS A 110 -15.42 -8.09 -1.93
CA HIS A 110 -14.08 -8.30 -2.44
C HIS A 110 -14.01 -8.06 -3.96
N SER A 111 -14.95 -8.62 -4.73
CA SER A 111 -15.04 -8.41 -6.18
C SER A 111 -15.19 -6.94 -6.54
N LYS A 112 -16.01 -6.20 -5.80
CA LYS A 112 -16.15 -4.74 -5.99
C LYS A 112 -14.82 -4.04 -5.71
N SER A 113 -14.16 -4.36 -4.59
CA SER A 113 -12.89 -3.74 -4.23
C SER A 113 -11.78 -4.01 -5.25
N LEU A 114 -11.75 -5.20 -5.86
CA LEU A 114 -10.84 -5.51 -6.95
C LEU A 114 -11.12 -4.67 -8.19
N SER A 115 -12.38 -4.55 -8.59
CA SER A 115 -12.75 -3.69 -9.73
C SER A 115 -12.36 -2.22 -9.52
N GLU A 116 -12.52 -1.70 -8.30
CA GLU A 116 -12.12 -0.33 -7.96
C GLU A 116 -10.59 -0.17 -7.92
N ALA A 117 -9.85 -1.21 -7.54
CA ALA A 117 -8.40 -1.19 -7.56
C ALA A 117 -7.87 -1.21 -9.00
N GLU A 118 -8.44 -2.05 -9.86
CA GLU A 118 -8.08 -2.13 -11.29
C GLU A 118 -8.32 -0.81 -12.01
N THR A 119 -9.47 -0.16 -11.78
CA THR A 119 -9.75 1.17 -12.38
C THR A 119 -8.75 2.21 -11.90
N ARG A 120 -8.42 2.24 -10.61
CA ARG A 120 -7.39 3.15 -10.06
C ARG A 120 -6.01 2.88 -10.65
N ILE A 121 -5.64 1.61 -10.84
CA ILE A 121 -4.37 1.23 -11.48
C ILE A 121 -4.35 1.78 -12.91
N ALA A 122 -5.39 1.53 -13.70
CA ALA A 122 -5.49 2.03 -15.06
C ALA A 122 -5.37 3.56 -15.13
N GLU A 123 -6.04 4.30 -14.25
CA GLU A 123 -5.91 5.75 -14.16
C GLU A 123 -4.48 6.23 -13.84
N LEU A 124 -3.80 5.52 -12.93
CA LEU A 124 -2.44 5.84 -12.53
C LEU A 124 -1.45 5.51 -13.65
N GLU A 125 -1.64 4.39 -14.35
CA GLU A 125 -0.85 4.00 -15.51
C GLU A 125 -0.99 5.03 -16.64
N ASP A 126 -2.19 5.53 -16.89
CA ASP A 126 -2.46 6.60 -17.84
C ASP A 126 -1.72 7.90 -17.49
N LYS A 127 -1.76 8.30 -16.21
CA LYS A 127 -1.02 9.47 -15.72
C LYS A 127 0.48 9.26 -15.90
N LEU A 128 0.99 8.07 -15.60
CA LEU A 128 2.39 7.71 -15.77
C LEU A 128 2.81 7.76 -17.25
N ALA A 129 1.96 7.24 -18.14
CA ALA A 129 2.17 7.31 -19.59
C ALA A 129 2.25 8.77 -20.08
N LYS A 130 1.32 9.63 -19.64
CA LYS A 130 1.33 11.07 -19.95
C LYS A 130 2.63 11.74 -19.50
N TYR A 131 3.06 11.51 -18.25
CA TYR A 131 4.32 12.08 -17.74
C TYR A 131 5.55 11.56 -18.48
N ARG A 132 5.57 10.28 -18.89
CA ARG A 132 6.67 9.74 -19.70
C ARG A 132 6.75 10.42 -21.07
N ILE A 133 5.61 10.66 -21.72
CA ILE A 133 5.54 11.36 -23.00
C ILE A 133 6.02 12.81 -22.84
N GLU A 134 5.52 13.52 -21.83
CA GLU A 134 5.91 14.91 -21.56
C GLU A 134 7.40 15.05 -21.28
N ARG A 135 7.96 14.18 -20.43
CA ARG A 135 9.40 14.15 -20.14
C ARG A 135 10.23 13.86 -21.38
N ARG A 136 9.77 12.94 -22.25
CA ARG A 136 10.44 12.65 -23.52
C ARG A 136 10.40 13.87 -24.44
N ARG A 137 9.26 14.56 -24.54
CA ARG A 137 9.12 15.80 -25.33
C ARG A 137 10.02 16.92 -24.80
N ALA A 138 10.10 17.11 -23.48
CA ALA A 138 10.98 18.11 -22.86
C ALA A 138 12.46 17.86 -23.20
N ARG A 139 12.92 16.61 -23.08
CA ARG A 139 14.30 16.24 -23.46
C ARG A 139 14.58 16.48 -24.94
N LEU A 140 13.60 16.24 -25.82
CA LEU A 140 13.75 16.50 -27.24
C LEU A 140 13.85 17.99 -27.54
N ARG A 141 13.10 18.85 -26.82
CA ARG A 141 13.24 20.31 -26.93
C ARG A 141 14.63 20.76 -26.50
N GLU A 142 15.09 20.27 -25.36
CA GLU A 142 16.43 20.59 -24.84
C GLU A 142 17.54 20.15 -25.82
N LYS A 143 17.41 18.94 -26.42
CA LYS A 143 18.37 18.48 -27.44
C LYS A 143 18.39 19.39 -28.67
N ARG A 144 17.21 19.80 -29.18
CA ARG A 144 17.11 20.72 -30.33
C ARG A 144 17.71 22.09 -30.01
N GLU A 145 17.53 22.59 -28.80
CA GLU A 145 18.13 23.85 -28.36
C GLU A 145 19.66 23.74 -28.29
N ARG A 146 20.18 22.64 -27.74
CA ARG A 146 21.62 22.36 -27.72
C ARG A 146 22.20 22.28 -29.14
N GLU A 147 21.53 21.58 -30.06
CA GLU A 147 21.95 21.46 -31.46
C GLU A 147 22.04 22.82 -32.18
N ARG A 148 21.17 23.77 -31.85
CA ARG A 148 21.23 25.14 -32.40
C ARG A 148 22.37 25.98 -31.83
N ILE A 149 22.75 25.75 -30.57
CA ILE A 149 23.79 26.53 -29.87
C ILE A 149 25.19 25.99 -30.18
N LEU A 150 25.33 24.69 -30.44
CA LEU A 150 26.61 24.05 -30.78
C LEU A 150 27.43 24.80 -31.85
N PRO A 151 26.89 25.18 -33.03
CA PRO A 151 27.69 25.89 -34.04
C PRO A 151 28.24 27.22 -33.53
N LEU A 152 27.44 28.01 -32.79
CA LEU A 152 27.88 29.29 -32.23
C LEU A 152 28.99 29.12 -31.18
N VAL A 153 28.90 28.05 -30.37
CA VAL A 153 29.95 27.75 -29.39
C VAL A 153 31.20 27.26 -30.09
N VAL A 154 31.07 26.42 -31.13
CA VAL A 154 32.21 25.94 -31.92
C VAL A 154 32.92 27.10 -32.61
N GLU A 155 32.21 28.02 -33.25
CA GLU A 155 32.79 29.25 -33.84
C GLU A 155 33.56 30.06 -32.80
N LYS A 156 32.95 30.34 -31.64
CA LYS A 156 33.63 31.07 -30.55
C LYS A 156 34.87 30.34 -30.03
N VAL A 157 34.83 29.01 -29.95
CA VAL A 157 35.98 28.20 -29.53
C VAL A 157 37.06 28.24 -30.61
N LEU A 158 36.73 28.05 -31.89
CA LEU A 158 37.68 28.11 -33.00
C LEU A 158 38.35 29.48 -33.14
N GLN A 159 37.57 30.56 -32.97
CA GLN A 159 38.08 31.92 -32.94
C GLN A 159 39.05 32.12 -31.77
N LYS A 160 38.72 31.61 -30.58
CA LYS A 160 39.57 31.72 -29.39
C LYS A 160 40.83 30.84 -29.44
N VAL A 161 40.77 29.71 -30.15
CA VAL A 161 41.92 28.82 -30.38
C VAL A 161 42.83 29.34 -31.51
N GLY A 162 42.48 30.47 -32.15
CA GLY A 162 43.33 31.16 -33.12
C GLY A 162 43.38 30.51 -34.50
N VAL A 163 42.54 29.51 -34.77
CA VAL A 163 42.52 28.78 -36.06
C VAL A 163 41.71 29.54 -37.13
N VAL A 164 40.79 30.41 -36.73
CA VAL A 164 39.91 31.17 -37.66
C VAL A 164 40.27 32.66 -37.72
N GLY A 165 41.18 33.14 -36.87
CA GLY A 165 41.55 34.57 -36.82
C GLY A 165 42.63 35.02 -37.82
N GLY A 166 43.24 34.10 -38.58
CA GLY A 166 44.38 34.43 -39.43
C GLY A 166 44.04 35.27 -40.67
N GLU A 167 42.84 35.09 -41.24
CA GLU A 167 42.52 35.68 -42.55
C GLU A 167 42.12 37.17 -42.46
N GLU A 168 41.55 37.61 -41.34
CA GLU A 168 41.18 39.02 -41.15
C GLU A 168 42.39 39.90 -40.78
N GLU A 169 43.33 39.40 -39.96
CA GLU A 169 44.56 40.15 -39.63
C GLU A 169 45.52 40.25 -40.83
N GLU A 170 45.61 39.23 -41.69
CA GLU A 170 46.48 39.25 -42.88
C GLU A 170 46.00 40.28 -43.92
N SER A 171 44.67 40.44 -44.09
CA SER A 171 44.11 41.45 -45.00
C SER A 171 44.37 42.89 -44.56
N VAL A 172 44.36 43.16 -43.25
CA VAL A 172 44.63 44.49 -42.68
C VAL A 172 46.12 44.82 -42.78
N VAL A 173 47.00 43.82 -42.64
CA VAL A 173 48.44 43.98 -42.82
C VAL A 173 48.78 44.26 -44.29
N GLU A 174 48.21 43.51 -45.23
CA GLU A 174 48.39 43.76 -46.67
C GLU A 174 47.91 45.15 -47.10
N GLU A 175 46.77 45.61 -46.59
CA GLU A 175 46.24 46.93 -46.94
C GLU A 175 47.13 48.06 -46.43
N ARG A 176 47.72 47.89 -45.23
CA ARG A 176 48.65 48.84 -44.63
C ARG A 176 49.99 48.88 -45.37
N GLU A 177 50.50 47.75 -45.84
CA GLU A 177 51.71 47.69 -46.67
C GLU A 177 51.51 48.38 -48.02
N ARG A 178 50.37 48.15 -48.70
CA ARG A 178 50.05 48.85 -49.95
C ARG A 178 49.95 50.36 -49.76
N GLU A 179 49.47 50.82 -48.61
CA GLU A 179 49.37 52.24 -48.30
C GLU A 179 50.74 52.88 -48.02
N GLU A 180 51.63 52.18 -47.32
CA GLU A 180 53.02 52.61 -47.13
C GLU A 180 53.80 52.67 -48.44
N GLU A 181 53.61 51.69 -49.32
CA GLU A 181 54.29 51.65 -50.61
C GLU A 181 53.89 52.84 -51.49
N ARG A 182 52.59 53.20 -51.49
CA ARG A 182 52.08 54.42 -52.14
C ARG A 182 52.71 55.69 -51.57
N LYS A 183 52.84 55.81 -50.25
CA LYS A 183 53.49 56.96 -49.60
C LYS A 183 54.98 57.06 -49.95
N ARG A 184 55.69 55.93 -49.98
CA ARG A 184 57.10 55.87 -50.38
C ARG A 184 57.31 56.21 -51.86
N ALA A 185 56.42 55.78 -52.74
CA ALA A 185 56.46 56.13 -54.15
C ALA A 185 56.25 57.64 -54.37
N MET A 186 55.32 58.26 -53.62
CA MET A 186 55.10 59.72 -53.68
C MET A 186 56.32 60.51 -53.16
N ALA A 187 56.96 60.05 -52.09
CA ALA A 187 58.12 60.72 -51.51
C ALA A 187 59.37 60.68 -52.41
N ARG A 188 59.44 59.77 -53.40
CA ARG A 188 60.53 59.69 -54.39
C ARG A 188 60.34 60.60 -55.60
N LEU A 189 59.16 61.20 -55.77
CA LEU A 189 58.81 62.07 -56.90
C LEU A 189 58.92 63.57 -56.58
N LEU A 190 59.18 63.91 -55.32
CA LEU A 190 59.48 65.26 -54.84
C LEU A 190 60.99 65.41 -54.63
#